data_AF-A0A946ZD28-F1
#
_entry.id   AF-A0A946ZD28-F1
#
_cell.length_a   1.000
_cell.length_b   1.000
_cell.length_c   1.000
_cell.angle_alpha   90.00
_cell.angle_beta   90.00
_cell.angle_gamma   90.00
#
_symmetry.space_group_name_H-M   'P 1'
#
loop_
_entity.id
_entity.type
_entity.pdbx_description
1 polymer ?
#
loop_
_entity_poly.entity_id
_entity_poly.type
_entity_poly.pdbx_seq_one_letter_code
_entity_poly.pdbx_strand_id
1 'polypeptide(L)'
;MDSRTKRYIKASERVKALRNFYLHLIIFTAGSLLIASLLFQVDPGAYAVVWTWLILSTIISWFIGLCIHAWCVFGNRVLFSKKWEDRKIQEYLENDITEFKG
;
A
#
# COMPACT_ATOMS: atom_id res chain seq x y z
N MET A 1 -6.03 5.28 30.70
CA MET A 1 -4.91 4.94 29.78
C MET A 1 -4.32 6.22 29.23
N ASP A 2 -3.02 6.47 29.46
CA ASP A 2 -2.35 7.75 29.15
C ASP A 2 -2.38 8.08 27.63
N SER A 3 -2.50 9.37 27.31
CA SER A 3 -2.58 9.86 25.93
C SER A 3 -1.32 9.53 25.13
N ARG A 4 -0.15 9.50 25.78
CA ARG A 4 1.13 9.14 25.16
C ARG A 4 1.18 7.67 24.77
N THR A 5 0.63 6.77 25.59
CA THR A 5 0.54 5.33 25.30
C THR A 5 -0.30 5.07 24.06
N LYS A 6 -1.45 5.74 23.89
CA LYS A 6 -2.29 5.61 22.69
C LYS A 6 -1.56 6.06 21.42
N ARG A 7 -0.82 7.18 21.47
CA ARG A 7 -0.04 7.68 20.33
C ARG A 7 1.12 6.73 19.97
N TYR A 8 1.78 6.16 20.98
CA TYR A 8 2.85 5.19 20.78
C TYR A 8 2.36 3.89 20.13
N ILE A 9 1.23 3.33 20.60
CA ILE A 9 0.62 2.13 20.03
C ILE A 9 0.24 2.37 18.55
N LYS A 10 -0.46 3.48 18.25
CA LYS A 10 -0.86 3.85 16.89
C LYS A 10 0.35 4.03 15.95
N ALA A 11 1.47 4.55 16.46
CA ALA A 11 2.70 4.67 15.70
C ALA A 11 3.37 3.31 15.46
N SER A 12 3.45 2.46 16.50
CA SER A 12 4.01 1.11 16.44
C SER A 12 3.27 0.20 15.45
N GLU A 13 1.93 0.18 15.49
CA GLU A 13 1.11 -0.60 14.56
C GLU A 13 1.36 -0.19 13.11
N ARG A 14 1.57 1.11 12.86
CA ARG A 14 1.90 1.60 11.52
C ARG A 14 3.28 1.17 11.05
N VAL A 15 4.30 1.21 11.91
CA VAL A 15 5.63 0.70 11.54
C VAL A 15 5.58 -0.79 11.23
N LYS A 16 4.81 -1.58 11.99
CA LYS A 16 4.57 -2.99 11.70
C LYS A 16 3.87 -3.20 10.35
N ALA A 17 2.81 -2.44 10.06
CA ALA A 17 2.09 -2.54 8.79
C ALA A 17 3.00 -2.20 7.60
N LEU A 18 3.81 -1.15 7.71
CA LEU A 18 4.78 -0.76 6.69
C LEU A 18 5.85 -1.85 6.48
N ARG A 19 6.40 -2.38 7.57
CA ARG A 19 7.40 -3.44 7.52
C ARG A 19 6.86 -4.70 6.86
N ASN A 20 5.63 -5.10 7.18
CA ASN A 20 4.98 -6.25 6.55
C ASN A 20 4.72 -6.01 5.05
N PHE A 21 4.26 -4.81 4.68
CA PHE A 21 4.12 -4.42 3.29
C PHE A 21 5.43 -4.55 2.51
N TYR A 22 6.52 -3.98 3.03
CA TYR A 22 7.82 -4.05 2.37
C TYR A 22 8.37 -5.47 2.29
N LEU A 23 8.22 -6.27 3.36
CA LEU A 23 8.62 -7.68 3.32
C LEU A 23 7.84 -8.46 2.27
N HIS A 24 6.52 -8.30 2.23
CA HIS A 24 5.69 -8.95 1.22
C HIS A 24 6.08 -8.49 -0.18
N LEU A 25 6.28 -7.18 -0.38
CA LEU A 25 6.66 -6.61 -1.66
C LEU A 25 8.00 -7.14 -2.16
N ILE A 26 9.01 -7.21 -1.28
CA ILE A 26 10.35 -7.69 -1.60
C ILE A 26 10.32 -9.17 -1.95
N ILE A 27 9.68 -10.01 -1.13
CA ILE A 27 9.62 -11.46 -1.35
C ILE A 27 8.86 -11.77 -2.63
N PHE A 28 7.71 -11.12 -2.83
CA PHE A 28 6.90 -11.26 -4.03
C PHE A 28 7.72 -10.86 -5.26
N THR A 29 8.29 -9.64 -5.28
CA THR A 29 9.09 -9.15 -6.42
C THR A 29 10.30 -10.03 -6.71
N ALA A 30 11.06 -10.42 -5.68
CA ALA A 30 12.23 -11.27 -5.84
C ALA A 30 11.85 -12.67 -6.39
N GLY A 31 10.78 -13.28 -5.85
CA GLY A 31 10.28 -14.57 -6.33
C GLY A 31 9.85 -14.51 -7.80
N SER A 32 9.18 -13.43 -8.20
CA SER A 32 8.73 -13.29 -9.59
C SER A 32 9.83 -12.96 -10.57
N LEU A 33 10.83 -12.18 -10.18
CA LEU A 33 12.04 -12.00 -11.01
C LEU A 33 12.79 -13.31 -11.18
N LEU A 34 12.88 -14.14 -10.13
CA LEU A 34 13.53 -15.45 -10.20
C LEU A 34 12.78 -16.39 -11.15
N ILE A 35 11.46 -16.49 -11.04
CA ILE A 35 10.64 -17.27 -11.97
C ILE A 35 10.77 -16.74 -13.41
N ALA A 36 10.69 -15.43 -13.61
CA ALA A 36 10.86 -14.82 -14.92
C ALA A 36 12.25 -15.13 -15.52
N SER A 37 13.31 -15.09 -14.72
CA SER A 37 14.68 -15.39 -15.17
C SER A 37 14.86 -16.84 -15.61
N LEU A 38 14.18 -17.78 -14.95
CA LEU A 38 14.18 -19.19 -15.33
C LEU A 38 13.39 -19.40 -16.64
N LEU A 39 12.27 -18.70 -16.79
CA LEU A 39 11.44 -18.77 -17.99
C LEU A 39 12.12 -18.15 -19.22
N PHE A 40 12.95 -17.11 -19.04
CA PHE A 40 13.71 -16.49 -20.14
C PHE A 40 14.78 -17.40 -20.75
N GLN A 41 15.20 -18.45 -20.04
CA GLN A 41 16.17 -19.44 -20.55
C GLN A 41 15.52 -20.53 -21.40
N VAL A 42 14.18 -20.61 -21.41
CA VAL A 42 13.43 -21.59 -22.19
C VAL A 42 13.20 -21.02 -23.59
N ASP A 43 13.62 -21.76 -24.61
CA ASP A 43 13.43 -21.35 -26.00
C ASP A 43 11.95 -21.50 -26.40
N PRO A 44 11.22 -20.41 -26.68
CA PRO A 44 9.77 -20.45 -26.80
C PRO A 44 9.27 -21.03 -28.13
N GLY A 45 10.13 -21.17 -29.14
CA GLY A 45 9.80 -21.77 -30.44
C GLY A 45 8.52 -21.20 -31.07
N ALA A 46 7.62 -22.08 -31.50
CA ALA A 46 6.33 -21.71 -32.10
C ALA A 46 5.37 -20.92 -31.17
N TYR A 47 5.64 -20.90 -29.86
CA TYR A 47 4.80 -20.24 -28.87
C TYR A 47 5.29 -18.83 -28.49
N ALA A 48 6.33 -18.29 -29.12
CA ALA A 48 6.94 -17.00 -28.78
C ALA A 48 5.95 -15.84 -28.62
N VAL A 49 4.90 -15.79 -29.45
CA VAL A 49 3.85 -14.77 -29.35
C VAL A 49 3.04 -14.92 -28.06
N VAL A 50 2.63 -16.16 -27.73
CA VAL A 50 1.89 -16.46 -26.51
C VAL A 50 2.73 -16.16 -25.28
N TRP A 51 4.02 -16.52 -25.30
CA TRP A 51 4.97 -16.25 -24.23
C TRP A 51 5.18 -14.75 -23.99
N THR A 52 5.35 -13.98 -25.06
CA THR A 52 5.50 -12.52 -24.97
C THR A 52 4.25 -11.90 -24.34
N TRP A 53 3.06 -12.35 -24.74
CA TRP A 53 1.80 -11.86 -24.20
C TRP A 53 1.61 -12.23 -22.72
N LEU A 54 2.02 -13.43 -22.32
CA LEU A 54 2.03 -13.89 -20.93
C LEU A 54 2.94 -13.02 -20.06
N ILE A 55 4.19 -12.80 -20.49
CA ILE A 55 5.16 -11.99 -19.77
C ILE A 55 4.65 -10.56 -19.60
N LEU A 56 4.15 -9.94 -20.68
CA LEU A 56 3.59 -8.59 -20.63
C LEU A 56 2.37 -8.50 -19.70
N SER A 57 1.45 -9.47 -19.77
CA SER A 57 0.25 -9.51 -18.91
C SER A 57 0.61 -9.71 -17.45
N THR A 58 1.61 -10.55 -17.17
CA THR A 58 2.14 -10.72 -15.82
C THR A 58 2.74 -9.41 -15.32
N ILE A 59 3.62 -8.75 -16.06
CA ILE A 59 4.24 -7.48 -15.65
C ILE A 59 3.17 -6.40 -15.39
N ILE A 60 2.17 -6.28 -16.27
CA ILE A 60 1.08 -5.32 -16.11
C ILE A 60 0.25 -5.64 -14.86
N SER A 61 -0.14 -6.90 -14.66
CA SER A 61 -0.93 -7.31 -13.49
C SER A 61 -0.17 -7.04 -12.19
N TRP A 62 1.14 -7.26 -12.21
CA TRP A 62 2.04 -6.95 -11.10
C TRP A 62 2.12 -5.45 -10.82
N PHE A 63 2.27 -4.63 -11.86
CA PHE A 63 2.29 -3.17 -11.72
C PHE A 63 0.98 -2.66 -11.11
N ILE A 64 -0.16 -3.18 -11.58
CA ILE A 64 -1.49 -2.85 -11.03
C ILE A 64 -1.59 -3.26 -9.55
N GLY A 65 -1.19 -4.49 -9.21
CA GLY A 65 -1.20 -4.96 -7.83
C GLY A 65 -0.33 -4.11 -6.91
N LEU A 66 0.84 -3.69 -7.39
CA LEU A 66 1.78 -2.83 -6.68
C LEU A 66 1.20 -1.43 -6.47
N CYS A 67 0.55 -0.85 -7.48
CA CYS A 67 -0.16 0.43 -7.38
C CYS A 67 -1.31 0.39 -6.37
N ILE A 68 -2.15 -0.65 -6.41
CA ILE A 68 -3.26 -0.82 -5.47
C ILE A 68 -2.74 -1.01 -4.04
N HIS A 69 -1.72 -1.86 -3.85
CA HIS A 69 -1.17 -2.12 -2.53
C HIS A 69 -0.49 -0.87 -1.96
N ALA A 70 0.25 -0.13 -2.77
CA ALA A 70 0.81 1.17 -2.41
C ALA A 70 -0.30 2.17 -2.05
N TRP A 71 -1.41 2.18 -2.79
CA TRP A 71 -2.57 3.01 -2.45
C TRP A 71 -3.22 2.60 -1.12
N CYS A 72 -3.34 1.31 -0.80
CA CYS A 72 -3.85 0.87 0.50
C CYS A 72 -2.93 1.29 1.66
N VAL A 73 -1.62 1.23 1.48
CA VAL A 73 -0.66 1.55 2.55
C VAL A 73 -0.40 3.05 2.69
N PHE A 74 -0.31 3.78 1.58
CA PHE A 74 0.03 5.20 1.54
C PHE A 74 -1.18 6.11 1.25
N GLY A 75 -2.18 5.63 0.52
CA GLY A 75 -3.35 6.42 0.12
C GLY A 75 -4.15 6.95 1.30
N ASN A 76 -4.18 6.24 2.44
CA ASN A 76 -4.80 6.75 3.66
C ASN A 76 -4.05 7.94 4.31
N ARG A 77 -2.90 8.36 3.79
CA ARG A 77 -2.19 9.60 4.19
C ARG A 77 -1.97 10.59 3.04
N VAL A 78 -1.92 10.12 1.79
CA VAL A 78 -1.77 11.02 0.63
C VAL A 78 -3.12 11.68 0.29
N LEU A 79 -4.23 10.94 0.35
CA LEU A 79 -5.58 11.50 0.19
C LEU A 79 -6.12 12.09 1.49
N PHE A 80 -6.01 11.36 2.60
CA PHE A 80 -6.37 11.83 3.93
C PHE A 80 -5.14 12.38 4.64
N SER A 81 -4.57 13.45 4.09
CA SER A 81 -3.46 14.16 4.71
C SER A 81 -3.78 14.50 6.16
N LYS A 82 -2.76 14.52 7.02
CA LYS A 82 -2.87 14.95 8.42
C LYS A 82 -3.60 16.30 8.55
N LYS A 83 -3.49 17.17 7.54
CA LYS A 83 -4.23 18.44 7.41
C LYS A 83 -5.76 18.28 7.30
N TRP A 84 -6.25 17.21 6.68
CA TRP A 84 -7.67 16.88 6.62
C TRP A 84 -8.17 16.34 7.96
N GLU A 85 -7.40 15.43 8.59
CA GLU A 85 -7.68 14.93 9.95
C GLU A 85 -7.74 16.10 10.97
N ASP A 86 -6.74 16.98 10.95
CA ASP A 86 -6.66 18.15 11.83
C ASP A 86 -7.83 19.13 11.61
N ARG A 87 -8.27 19.32 10.36
CA ARG A 87 -9.47 20.13 10.05
C ARG A 87 -10.75 19.52 10.58
N LYS A 88 -10.96 18.22 10.39
CA LYS A 88 -12.18 17.55 10.87
C LYS A 88 -12.27 17.56 12.38
N ILE A 89 -11.14 17.40 13.08
CA ILE A 89 -11.10 17.51 14.55
C ILE A 89 -11.49 18.91 15.02
N GLN A 90 -11.01 19.97 14.35
CA GLN A 90 -11.42 21.34 14.66
C GLN A 90 -12.92 21.55 14.43
N GLU A 91 -13.46 21.03 13.33
CA GLU A 91 -14.88 21.14 13.00
C GLU A 91 -15.77 20.43 14.03
N TYR A 92 -15.37 19.25 14.53
CA TYR A 92 -16.09 18.57 15.61
C TYR A 92 -16.01 19.32 16.94
N LEU A 93 -14.84 19.86 17.31
CA LEU A 93 -14.70 20.67 18.52
C LEU A 93 -15.53 21.95 18.46
N GLU A 94 -15.58 22.60 17.30
CA GLU A 94 -16.36 23.81 17.10
C GLU A 94 -17.87 23.53 17.20
N ASN A 95 -18.33 22.42 16.59
CA ASN A 95 -19.73 21.98 16.67
C ASN A 95 -20.16 21.56 18.09
N ASP A 96 -19.30 20.85 18.84
CA ASP A 96 -19.58 20.53 20.25
C ASP A 96 -19.69 21.82 21.10
N ILE A 97 -18.81 22.81 20.87
CA ILE A 97 -18.80 24.06 21.63
C ILE A 97 -20.03 24.93 21.30
N THR A 98 -20.53 24.93 20.07
CA THR A 98 -21.77 25.62 19.70
C THR A 98 -23.01 24.93 20.26
N GLU A 99 -23.02 23.61 20.35
CA GLU A 99 -24.14 22.86 20.97
C GLU A 99 -24.24 23.10 22.48
N PHE A 100 -23.13 23.33 23.18
CA PHE A 100 -23.11 23.69 24.61
C PHE A 100 -23.47 25.16 24.92
N LYS A 101 -23.53 26.03 23.92
CA LYS A 101 -23.89 27.45 24.08
C LYS A 101 -25.32 27.79 23.63
N GLY A 102 -26.07 26.81 23.13
CA GLY A 102 -27.47 26.93 22.72
C GLY A 102 -28.46 26.62 23.83
#